data_AF-A0A290QBR0-F1
#
_entry.id   AF-A0A290QBR0-F1
#
_cell.length_a   1.000
_cell.length_b   1.000
_cell.length_c   1.000
_cell.angle_alpha   90.00
_cell.angle_beta   90.00
_cell.angle_gamma   90.00
#
_symmetry.space_group_name_H-M   'P 1'
#
loop_
_entity.id
_entity.type
_entity.pdbx_description
1 polymer ?
#
loop_
_entity_poly.entity_id
_entity_poly.type
_entity_poly.pdbx_seq_one_letter_code
_entity_poly.pdbx_strand_id
1 'polypeptide(L)'
;MLTTLRWLSAHTRFPASRLPDKAETLLLIATAAQHEENLIKANESGLFHIKSRDGAKEAALRAHAMRRSLVHFKCDNSAKV
;
A
#
# COMPACT_ATOMS: atom_id res chain seq x y z
N MET A 1 -1.50 20.30 0.71
CA MET A 1 -1.14 21.73 0.89
C MET A 1 0.30 21.96 1.33
N LEU A 2 0.87 21.25 2.31
CA LEU A 2 2.28 21.44 2.70
C LEU A 2 3.29 21.22 1.55
N THR A 3 3.02 20.26 0.67
CA THR A 3 3.84 19.96 -0.51
C THR A 3 3.87 21.09 -1.54
N THR A 4 2.74 21.77 -1.73
CA THR A 4 2.58 22.83 -2.74
C THR A 4 3.22 24.12 -2.26
N LEU A 5 3.09 24.44 -0.97
CA LEU A 5 3.80 25.56 -0.33
C LEU A 5 5.32 25.37 -0.35
N ARG A 6 5.80 24.15 -0.09
CA ARG A 6 7.24 23.83 -0.19
C ARG A 6 7.75 23.97 -1.62
N TRP A 7 6.95 23.57 -2.61
CA TRP A 7 7.30 23.72 -4.01
C TRP A 7 7.38 25.21 -4.39
N LEU A 8 6.39 26.02 -3.99
CA LEU A 8 6.38 27.47 -4.20
C LEU A 8 7.59 28.17 -3.55
N SER A 9 7.91 27.83 -2.29
CA SER A 9 9.07 28.42 -1.63
C SER A 9 10.39 28.07 -2.35
N ALA A 10 10.49 26.86 -2.89
CA ALA A 10 11.68 26.40 -3.60
C ALA A 10 11.84 27.02 -5.00
N HIS A 11 10.74 27.25 -5.74
CA HIS A 11 10.82 27.62 -7.16
C HIS A 11 10.44 29.07 -7.44
N THR A 12 9.67 29.73 -6.57
CA THR A 12 9.10 31.05 -6.86
C THR A 12 9.40 32.10 -5.79
N ARG A 13 10.39 31.85 -4.92
CA ARG A 13 10.78 32.72 -3.79
C ARG A 13 9.59 33.12 -2.90
N PHE A 14 8.55 32.30 -2.85
CA PHE A 14 7.40 32.55 -2.00
C PHE A 14 7.81 32.52 -0.52
N PRO A 15 7.37 33.47 0.33
CA PRO A 15 6.35 34.50 0.09
C PRO A 15 6.86 35.87 -0.40
N ALA A 16 8.18 36.02 -0.63
CA ALA A 16 8.79 37.30 -1.02
C ALA A 16 8.39 37.76 -2.43
N SER A 17 8.08 36.83 -3.32
CA SER A 17 7.41 37.12 -4.60
C SER A 17 6.23 36.19 -4.84
N ARG A 18 5.14 36.75 -5.39
CA ARG A 18 3.98 35.98 -5.85
C ARG A 18 4.05 35.74 -7.35
N LEU A 19 3.41 34.66 -7.77
CA LEU A 19 3.17 34.38 -9.17
C LEU A 19 2.11 35.34 -9.73
N PRO A 20 2.04 35.51 -11.06
CA PRO A 20 0.90 36.19 -11.68
C PRO A 20 -0.43 35.51 -11.29
N ASP A 21 -1.48 36.30 -11.06
CA ASP A 21 -2.78 35.83 -10.52
C ASP A 21 -3.35 34.62 -11.26
N LYS A 22 -3.27 34.61 -12.60
CA LYS A 22 -3.74 33.47 -13.41
C LYS A 22 -2.93 32.20 -13.16
N ALA A 23 -1.61 32.31 -13.01
CA ALA A 23 -0.74 31.18 -12.75
C ALA A 23 -0.96 30.62 -11.35
N GLU A 24 -1.15 31.48 -10.36
CA GLU A 24 -1.49 31.07 -8.99
C GLU A 24 -2.85 30.37 -8.94
N THR A 25 -3.84 30.89 -9.67
CA THR A 25 -5.18 30.27 -9.79
C THR A 25 -5.11 28.88 -10.42
N LEU A 26 -4.38 28.73 -11.53
CA LEU A 26 -4.19 27.43 -12.18
C LEU A 26 -3.49 26.43 -11.27
N LEU A 27 -2.50 26.88 -10.51
CA LEU A 27 -1.77 26.04 -9.56
C LEU A 27 -2.72 25.57 -8.45
N LEU A 28 -3.53 26.46 -7.89
CA LEU A 28 -4.54 26.09 -6.88
C LEU A 28 -5.54 25.07 -7.42
N ILE A 29 -6.06 25.26 -8.63
CA ILE A 29 -6.99 24.32 -9.29
C ILE A 29 -6.32 22.95 -9.48
N ALA A 30 -5.09 22.91 -10.02
CA ALA A 30 -4.35 21.67 -10.19
C ALA A 30 -4.15 20.93 -8.87
N THR A 31 -3.88 21.66 -7.79
CA THR A 31 -3.69 21.05 -6.46
C THR A 31 -5.00 20.54 -5.84
N ALA A 32 -6.12 21.21 -6.12
CA ALA A 32 -7.45 20.74 -5.71
C ALA A 32 -7.81 19.45 -6.45
N ALA A 33 -7.63 19.43 -7.77
CA ALA A 33 -7.86 18.23 -8.60
C ALA A 33 -7.00 17.05 -8.15
N GLN A 34 -5.71 17.27 -7.89
CA GLN A 34 -4.82 16.21 -7.38
C GLN A 34 -5.25 15.70 -6.00
N HIS A 35 -5.79 16.57 -5.14
CA HIS A 35 -6.30 16.14 -3.84
C HIS A 35 -7.52 15.24 -3.98
N GLU A 36 -8.45 15.59 -4.87
CA GLU A 36 -9.65 14.82 -5.17
C GLU A 36 -9.32 13.44 -5.74
N GLU A 37 -8.40 13.36 -6.71
CA GLU A 37 -7.92 12.08 -7.25
C GLU A 37 -7.31 11.17 -6.18
N ASN A 38 -6.54 11.74 -5.25
CA ASN A 38 -5.93 10.97 -4.17
C ASN A 38 -6.97 10.46 -3.17
N LEU A 39 -8.04 11.21 -2.92
CA LEU A 39 -9.16 10.76 -2.08
C LEU A 39 -9.92 9.61 -2.74
N ILE A 40 -10.16 9.69 -4.05
CA ILE A 40 -10.77 8.60 -4.83
C ILE A 40 -9.90 7.34 -4.74
N LYS A 41 -8.59 7.47 -5.01
CA LYS A 41 -7.64 6.34 -4.90
C LYS A 41 -7.54 5.77 -3.50
N ALA A 42 -7.57 6.61 -2.46
CA ALA A 42 -7.57 6.15 -1.08
C ALA A 42 -8.82 5.33 -0.76
N ASN A 43 -9.99 5.78 -1.20
CA ASN A 43 -11.24 5.05 -1.04
C ASN A 43 -11.23 3.71 -1.81
N GLU A 44 -10.69 3.67 -3.02
CA GLU A 44 -10.54 2.44 -3.81
C GLU A 44 -9.54 1.45 -3.20
N SER A 45 -8.44 1.95 -2.62
CA SER A 45 -7.41 1.12 -2.00
C SER A 45 -7.89 0.36 -0.75
N GLY A 46 -9.00 0.80 -0.13
CA GLY A 46 -9.65 0.10 0.98
C GLY A 46 -10.42 -1.16 0.55
N LEU A 47 -10.96 -1.19 -0.67
CA LEU A 47 -11.75 -2.33 -1.16
C LEU A 47 -10.89 -3.54 -1.54
N PHE A 48 -9.66 -3.32 -1.99
CA PHE A 48 -8.73 -4.38 -2.42
C PHE A 48 -7.49 -4.44 -1.54
N HIS A 49 -7.64 -4.28 -0.22
CA HIS A 49 -6.55 -4.47 0.73
C HIS A 49 -6.20 -5.96 0.84
N ILE A 50 -5.58 -6.51 -0.20
CA ILE A 50 -4.98 -7.84 -0.21
C ILE A 50 -3.87 -7.80 0.82
N LYS A 51 -4.13 -8.35 2.01
CA LYS A 51 -3.12 -8.49 3.05
C LYS A 51 -1.98 -9.34 2.48
N SER A 52 -0.82 -8.72 2.27
CA SER A 52 0.36 -9.41 1.74
C SER A 52 0.78 -10.59 2.62
N ARG A 53 0.49 -10.51 3.93
CA ARG A 53 0.82 -11.55 4.90
C ARG A 53 -0.35 -11.82 5.83
N ASP A 54 -0.82 -13.06 5.84
CA ASP A 54 -1.86 -13.56 6.74
C ASP A 54 -1.27 -14.68 7.61
N GLY A 55 -0.91 -14.32 8.84
CA GLY A 55 -0.29 -15.25 9.79
C GLY A 55 -1.20 -16.42 10.16
N ALA A 56 -2.53 -16.24 10.13
CA ALA A 56 -3.47 -17.32 10.40
C ALA A 56 -3.45 -18.35 9.25
N LYS A 57 -3.45 -17.87 8.00
CA LYS A 57 -3.33 -18.72 6.81
C LYS A 57 -1.99 -19.46 6.77
N GLU A 58 -0.87 -18.77 7.04
CA GLU A 58 0.46 -19.40 7.09
C GLU A 58 0.55 -20.48 8.18
N ALA A 59 0.02 -20.21 9.38
CA ALA A 59 0.00 -21.18 10.47
C ALA A 59 -0.86 -22.42 10.14
N ALA A 60 -2.05 -22.20 9.54
CA ALA A 60 -2.93 -23.29 9.11
C ALA A 60 -2.29 -24.19 8.05
N LEU A 61 -1.61 -23.60 7.05
CA LEU A 61 -0.88 -24.35 6.02
C LEU A 61 0.27 -25.16 6.61
N ARG A 62 1.03 -24.58 7.55
CA ARG A 62 2.14 -25.28 8.23
C ARG A 62 1.64 -26.48 9.05
N ALA A 63 0.55 -26.29 9.80
CA ALA A 63 -0.06 -27.37 10.59
C ALA A 63 -0.61 -28.50 9.69
N HIS A 64 -1.24 -28.15 8.56
CA HIS A 64 -1.73 -29.13 7.60
C HIS A 64 -0.59 -29.94 6.96
N ALA A 65 0.52 -29.28 6.60
CA ALA A 65 1.71 -29.95 6.09
C ALA A 65 2.33 -30.93 7.11
N MET A 66 2.44 -30.52 8.39
CA MET A 66 2.91 -31.38 9.48
C MET A 66 2.03 -32.63 9.68
N ARG A 67 0.70 -32.51 9.57
CA ARG A 67 -0.18 -33.67 9.70
C ARG A 67 0.01 -34.69 8.57
N ARG A 68 0.32 -34.23 7.36
CA ARG A 68 0.57 -35.11 6.21
C ARG A 68 1.89 -35.87 6.31
N SER A 69 2.92 -35.29 6.91
CA SER A 69 4.20 -35.99 7.10
C SER A 69 4.10 -37.13 8.12
N LEU A 70 3.19 -37.02 9.10
CA LEU A 70 2.95 -38.09 10.08
C LEU A 70 2.28 -39.34 9.49
N VAL A 71 1.52 -39.20 8.39
CA VAL A 71 0.87 -40.34 7.71
C VAL A 71 1.90 -41.25 7.03
N HIS A 72 3.05 -40.71 6.62
CA HIS A 72 4.13 -41.46 6.00
C HIS A 72 5.13 -42.08 7.00
N PHE A 73 4.94 -41.90 8.32
CA PHE A 73 5.92 -42.29 9.33
C PHE A 73 5.83 -43.75 9.80
N LYS A 74 4.84 -44.57 9.39
CA LYS A 74 4.82 -45.97 9.84
C LYS A 74 4.18 -46.96 8.85
N CYS A 75 4.91 -47.26 7.78
CA CYS A 75 4.98 -48.64 7.30
C CYS A 75 6.41 -49.11 7.57
N ASP A 76 6.63 -49.70 8.74
CA ASP A 76 7.90 -50.34 9.04
C ASP A 76 8.02 -51.59 8.15
N ASN A 77 8.71 -51.45 7.01
CA ASN A 77 8.99 -52.58 6.12
C ASN A 77 9.94 -53.60 6.77
N SER A 78 10.57 -53.30 7.93
CA SER A 78 11.39 -54.27 8.66
C SER A 78 10.56 -55.34 9.39
N ALA A 79 9.25 -55.14 9.54
CA ALA A 79 8.31 -56.16 10.04
C ALA A 79 7.81 -57.13 8.96
N LYS A 80 8.31 -57.04 7.72
CA LYS A 80 8.14 -58.08 6.69
C LYS A 80 9.30 -59.07 6.76
N VAL A 81 9.23 -59.99 7.73
CA VAL A 81 9.93 -61.28 7.71
C VAL A 81 8.90 -62.36 7.99
#